data_AF-A0A9P5Q717-F1
#
_entry.id   AF-A0A9P5Q717-F1
#
_cell.length_a   1.000
_cell.length_b   1.000
_cell.length_c   1.000
_cell.angle_alpha   90.00
_cell.angle_beta   90.00
_cell.angle_gamma   90.00
#
_symmetry.space_group_name_H-M   'P 1'
#
loop_
_entity.id
_entity.type
_entity.pdbx_description
1 polymer ?
#
loop_
_entity_poly.entity_id
_entity_poly.type
_entity_poly.pdbx_seq_one_letter_code
_entity_poly.pdbx_strand_id
1 'polypeptide(L)'
;MSDQFAALSEMLKGFKSNLESQTEILIKPTTKRNIPPVPPIRLHALDLLMPPINVSLPILFKITPALAADGTSNPKRGIHDEFESIVERLKLALAETLEMYPPIAGTIHASPDDASALTLVCDGPGAAFITKLEDRVYVENENTLPQLAGADIFAMDLKLPIFTVKLSLFSCGTMVMVTSMHHHAADLTSYMDFIGAWARLSRGEGLDMEAIPHSWSRDINLSLSVTMPSSMPGIMILPPPSATATPIPPPLYEYATG
;
A
#
# COMPACT_ATOMS: atom_id res chain seq x y z
N MET A 1 21.61 34.43 -8.12
CA MET A 1 20.15 34.54 -7.87
C MET A 1 19.31 34.20 -9.10
N SER A 2 19.66 34.66 -10.31
CA SER A 2 18.90 34.39 -11.55
C SER A 2 18.67 32.89 -11.86
N ASP A 3 19.69 32.05 -11.68
CA ASP A 3 19.60 30.62 -12.06
C ASP A 3 18.69 29.78 -11.15
N GLN A 4 18.57 30.13 -9.87
CA GLN A 4 17.68 29.41 -8.95
C GLN A 4 16.21 29.67 -9.23
N PHE A 5 15.86 30.90 -9.65
CA PHE A 5 14.49 31.23 -10.06
C PHE A 5 14.11 30.59 -11.40
N ALA A 6 15.07 30.44 -12.31
CA ALA A 6 14.87 29.71 -13.56
C ALA A 6 14.65 28.21 -13.32
N ALA A 7 15.45 27.59 -12.45
CA ALA A 7 15.29 26.19 -12.07
C ALA A 7 13.96 25.92 -11.35
N LEU A 8 13.54 26.81 -10.45
CA LEU A 8 12.25 26.73 -9.78
C LEU A 8 11.08 26.91 -10.76
N SER A 9 11.20 27.83 -11.71
CA SER A 9 10.20 28.06 -12.76
C SER A 9 10.03 26.85 -13.68
N GLU A 10 11.13 26.23 -14.12
CA GLU A 10 11.08 25.01 -14.94
C GLU A 10 10.56 23.81 -14.15
N MET A 11 10.91 23.69 -12.86
CA MET A 11 10.34 22.67 -11.97
C MET A 11 8.83 22.85 -11.78
N LEU A 12 8.36 24.09 -11.60
CA LEU A 12 6.94 24.41 -11.45
C LEU A 12 6.16 24.26 -12.76
N LYS A 13 6.77 24.55 -13.91
CA LYS A 13 6.20 24.26 -15.23
C LYS A 13 6.10 22.75 -15.48
N GLY A 14 7.16 22.00 -15.17
CA GLY A 14 7.15 20.54 -15.26
C GLY A 14 6.15 19.90 -14.31
N PHE A 15 5.93 20.50 -13.13
CA PHE A 15 4.89 20.09 -12.18
C PHE A 15 3.49 20.38 -12.73
N LYS A 16 3.24 21.57 -13.30
CA LYS A 16 1.95 21.91 -13.93
C LYS A 16 1.64 21.05 -15.16
N SER A 17 2.60 20.84 -16.06
CA SER A 17 2.40 19.98 -17.23
C SER A 17 2.19 18.51 -16.84
N ASN A 18 2.78 18.06 -15.73
CA ASN A 18 2.54 16.72 -15.17
C ASN A 18 1.13 16.53 -14.63
N LEU A 19 0.49 17.61 -14.19
CA LEU A 19 -0.87 17.57 -13.67
C LEU A 19 -1.89 17.55 -14.82
N GLU A 20 -1.55 18.11 -15.98
CA GLU A 20 -2.42 18.18 -17.16
C GLU A 20 -2.59 16.83 -17.90
N SER A 21 -1.75 15.82 -17.66
CA SER A 21 -1.87 14.46 -18.24
C SER A 21 -2.33 13.39 -17.24
N GLN A 22 -2.75 13.79 -16.04
CA GLN A 22 -3.18 12.89 -14.97
C GLN A 22 -4.71 12.86 -14.88
N THR A 23 -5.29 11.66 -14.86
CA THR A 23 -6.71 11.46 -14.55
C THR A 23 -6.85 10.79 -13.20
N GLU A 24 -7.71 11.31 -12.34
CA GLU A 24 -8.02 10.74 -11.03
C GLU A 24 -9.52 10.44 -10.93
N ILE A 25 -9.85 9.23 -10.48
CA ILE A 25 -11.23 8.77 -10.29
C ILE A 25 -11.32 8.04 -8.96
N LEU A 26 -12.39 8.29 -8.22
CA LEU A 26 -12.71 7.54 -7.00
C LEU A 26 -13.51 6.28 -7.35
N ILE A 27 -12.94 5.11 -7.07
CA ILE A 27 -13.54 3.80 -7.33
C ILE A 27 -14.30 3.35 -6.08
N LYS A 28 -15.63 3.27 -6.21
CA LYS A 28 -16.51 2.81 -5.13
C LYS A 28 -16.62 1.28 -5.10
N PRO A 29 -16.86 0.69 -3.92
CA PRO A 29 -17.17 -0.74 -3.82
C PRO A 29 -18.43 -1.09 -4.61
N THR A 30 -18.45 -2.29 -5.19
CA THR A 30 -19.68 -2.84 -5.80
C THR A 30 -20.67 -3.32 -4.74
N THR A 31 -21.85 -3.75 -5.21
CA THR A 31 -22.89 -4.42 -4.39
C THR A 31 -23.25 -5.80 -4.96
N LYS A 32 -22.31 -6.47 -5.64
CA LYS A 32 -22.56 -7.74 -6.34
C LYS A 32 -22.77 -8.90 -5.37
N ARG A 33 -22.02 -8.91 -4.27
CA ARG A 33 -21.99 -9.97 -3.26
C ARG A 33 -22.86 -9.64 -2.05
N ASN A 34 -23.31 -8.40 -1.92
CA ASN A 34 -24.17 -7.92 -0.82
C ASN A 34 -23.54 -8.21 0.55
N ILE A 35 -22.26 -7.85 0.70
CA ILE A 35 -21.54 -8.00 1.97
C ILE A 35 -22.28 -7.24 3.08
N PRO A 36 -22.54 -7.87 4.24
CA PRO A 36 -23.23 -7.21 5.34
C PRO A 36 -22.51 -5.94 5.80
N PRO A 37 -23.24 -4.91 6.27
CA PRO A 37 -22.62 -3.72 6.84
C PRO A 37 -21.66 -4.08 7.98
N VAL A 38 -20.44 -3.57 7.90
CA VAL A 38 -19.41 -3.76 8.93
C VAL A 38 -19.52 -2.61 9.93
N PRO A 39 -19.67 -2.89 11.24
CA PRO A 39 -19.69 -1.83 12.24
C PRO A 39 -18.34 -1.09 12.30
N PRO A 40 -18.30 0.16 12.80
CA PRO A 40 -17.04 0.87 12.99
C PRO A 40 -16.03 0.06 13.81
N ILE A 41 -14.79 0.02 13.34
CA ILE A 41 -13.71 -0.79 13.91
C ILE A 41 -12.80 0.16 14.71
N ARG A 42 -12.82 0.03 16.03
CA ARG A 42 -11.89 0.74 16.89
C ARG A 42 -10.49 0.19 16.68
N LEU A 43 -9.52 1.06 16.40
CA LEU A 43 -8.14 0.63 16.21
C LEU A 43 -7.54 0.12 17.52
N HIS A 44 -6.83 -1.00 17.43
CA HIS A 44 -6.15 -1.64 18.56
C HIS A 44 -4.78 -0.97 18.81
N ALA A 45 -4.21 -1.17 20.00
CA ALA A 45 -2.89 -0.65 20.34
C ALA A 45 -1.78 -1.11 19.38
N LEU A 46 -1.95 -2.28 18.73
CA LEU A 46 -1.02 -2.76 17.71
C LEU A 46 -1.11 -1.95 16.40
N ASP A 47 -2.32 -1.54 16.01
CA ASP A 47 -2.52 -0.68 14.85
C ASP A 47 -1.87 0.69 15.10
N LEU A 48 -2.01 1.22 16.33
CA LEU A 48 -1.47 2.51 16.74
C LEU A 48 0.06 2.50 16.99
N LEU A 49 0.67 1.34 17.20
CA LEU A 49 2.12 1.20 17.24
C LEU A 49 2.75 1.47 15.87
N MET A 50 1.98 1.22 14.80
CA MET A 50 2.44 1.49 13.45
C MET A 50 2.39 2.98 13.15
N PRO A 51 3.39 3.51 12.42
CA PRO A 51 3.44 4.93 12.08
C PRO A 51 2.21 5.31 11.24
N PRO A 52 1.65 6.53 11.42
CA PRO A 52 0.51 7.04 10.65
C PRO A 52 0.97 7.47 9.25
N ILE A 53 1.46 6.52 8.47
CA ILE A 53 1.98 6.72 7.12
C ILE A 53 1.19 5.86 6.14
N ASN A 54 1.21 6.26 4.87
CA ASN A 54 0.84 5.34 3.81
C ASN A 54 2.04 4.48 3.43
N VAL A 55 1.86 3.16 3.46
CA VAL A 55 2.83 2.21 2.91
C VAL A 55 2.62 2.18 1.41
N SER A 56 3.63 2.58 0.65
CA SER A 56 3.57 2.54 -0.81
C SER A 56 4.38 1.38 -1.39
N LEU A 57 3.78 0.61 -2.30
CA LEU A 57 4.41 -0.49 -3.01
C LEU A 57 4.42 -0.22 -4.52
N PRO A 58 5.59 0.03 -5.12
CA PRO A 58 5.76 0.13 -6.57
C PRO A 58 5.89 -1.25 -7.20
N ILE A 59 5.19 -1.46 -8.32
CA ILE A 59 5.21 -2.69 -9.11
C ILE A 59 5.39 -2.30 -10.58
N LEU A 60 6.39 -2.89 -11.22
CA LEU A 60 6.76 -2.59 -12.60
C LEU A 60 6.24 -3.69 -13.53
N PHE A 61 5.64 -3.26 -14.63
CA PHE A 61 5.17 -4.13 -15.70
C PHE A 61 5.72 -3.65 -17.04
N LYS A 62 5.87 -4.59 -17.98
CA LYS A 62 6.17 -4.27 -19.36
C LYS A 62 4.97 -4.61 -20.23
N ILE A 63 4.38 -3.60 -20.86
CA ILE A 63 3.40 -3.81 -21.91
C ILE A 63 4.18 -4.12 -23.17
N THR A 64 4.07 -5.35 -23.64
CA THR A 64 4.58 -5.76 -24.93
C THR A 64 3.40 -5.78 -25.89
N PRO A 65 3.36 -4.96 -26.94
CA PRO A 65 2.26 -5.02 -27.89
C PRO A 65 2.21 -6.43 -28.49
N ALA A 66 1.01 -7.00 -28.58
CA ALA A 66 0.84 -8.20 -29.39
C ALA A 66 1.36 -7.88 -30.80
N LEU A 67 2.26 -8.71 -31.34
CA LEU A 67 2.73 -8.57 -32.70
C LEU A 67 1.49 -8.64 -33.61
N ALA A 68 1.02 -7.49 -34.10
CA ALA A 68 -0.05 -7.47 -35.07
C ALA A 68 0.43 -8.30 -36.26
N ALA A 69 -0.35 -9.33 -36.61
CA ALA A 69 -0.05 -10.22 -37.72
C ALA A 69 -0.04 -9.47 -39.08
N ASP A 70 -0.51 -8.21 -39.10
CA ASP A 70 -0.29 -7.29 -40.20
C ASP A 70 0.60 -6.11 -39.73
N GLY A 71 1.69 -5.85 -40.45
CA GLY A 71 2.66 -4.80 -40.09
C GLY A 71 2.16 -3.38 -40.32
N THR A 72 0.85 -3.11 -40.17
CA THR A 72 0.21 -1.85 -40.56
C THR A 72 -0.14 -0.92 -39.38
N SER A 73 -0.13 -1.42 -38.14
CA SER A 73 -0.46 -0.63 -36.95
C SER A 73 0.78 0.03 -36.32
N ASN A 74 0.65 1.30 -35.92
CA ASN A 74 1.70 2.00 -35.17
C ASN A 74 1.88 1.33 -33.79
N PRO A 75 3.06 0.78 -33.45
CA PRO A 75 3.27 0.05 -32.20
C PRO A 75 2.98 0.90 -30.95
N LYS A 76 3.14 2.22 -31.02
CA LYS A 76 2.77 3.13 -29.92
C LYS A 76 1.26 3.17 -29.66
N ARG A 77 0.45 3.10 -30.72
CA ARG A 77 -1.02 3.09 -30.61
C ARG A 77 -1.50 1.80 -29.95
N GLY A 78 -0.92 0.65 -30.32
CA GLY A 78 -1.24 -0.63 -29.70
C GLY A 78 -0.90 -0.71 -28.20
N ILE A 79 0.21 -0.09 -27.77
CA ILE A 79 0.57 -0.04 -26.34
C ILE A 79 -0.43 0.80 -25.53
N HIS A 80 -0.85 1.94 -26.07
CA HIS A 80 -1.84 2.80 -25.39
C HIS A 80 -3.21 2.11 -25.30
N ASP A 81 -3.67 1.49 -26.39
CA ASP A 81 -4.94 0.78 -26.40
C ASP A 81 -4.94 -0.41 -25.40
N GLU A 82 -3.83 -1.15 -25.31
CA GLU A 82 -3.66 -2.21 -24.31
C GLU A 82 -3.63 -1.65 -22.88
N PHE A 83 -2.96 -0.51 -22.66
CA PHE A 83 -2.92 0.15 -21.35
C PHE A 83 -4.32 0.56 -20.89
N GLU A 84 -5.13 1.18 -21.75
CA GLU A 84 -6.51 1.54 -21.42
C GLU A 84 -7.34 0.30 -21.08
N SER A 85 -7.18 -0.78 -21.85
CA SER A 85 -7.84 -2.06 -21.58
C SER A 85 -7.44 -2.66 -20.22
N ILE A 86 -6.15 -2.57 -19.85
CA ILE A 86 -5.66 -2.97 -18.53
C ILE A 86 -6.28 -2.09 -17.44
N VAL A 87 -6.30 -0.76 -17.63
CA VAL A 87 -6.87 0.19 -16.68
C VAL A 87 -8.35 -0.11 -16.41
N GLU A 88 -9.15 -0.38 -17.45
CA GLU A 88 -10.56 -0.75 -17.29
C GLU A 88 -10.73 -2.03 -16.47
N ARG A 89 -9.96 -3.09 -16.78
CA ARG A 89 -9.98 -4.34 -16.01
C ARG A 89 -9.63 -4.12 -14.55
N LEU A 90 -8.57 -3.35 -14.30
CA LEU A 90 -8.09 -3.05 -12.94
C LEU A 90 -9.14 -2.25 -12.14
N LYS A 91 -9.80 -1.25 -12.75
CA LYS A 91 -10.86 -0.46 -12.11
C LYS A 91 -12.07 -1.34 -11.73
N LEU A 92 -12.53 -2.18 -12.64
CA LEU A 92 -13.67 -3.09 -12.39
C LEU A 92 -13.33 -4.09 -11.27
N ALA A 93 -12.15 -4.70 -11.34
CA ALA A 93 -11.68 -5.63 -10.31
C ALA A 93 -11.48 -4.93 -8.96
N LEU A 94 -11.02 -3.68 -8.94
CA LEU A 94 -10.83 -2.92 -7.70
C LEU A 94 -12.18 -2.67 -7.01
N ALA A 95 -13.19 -2.26 -7.77
CA ALA A 95 -14.55 -2.05 -7.23
C ALA A 95 -15.10 -3.33 -6.57
N GLU A 96 -14.89 -4.50 -7.19
CA GLU A 96 -15.26 -5.79 -6.60
C GLU A 96 -14.42 -6.16 -5.38
N THR A 97 -13.12 -5.85 -5.41
CA THR A 97 -12.22 -6.11 -4.28
C THR A 97 -12.63 -5.30 -3.06
N LEU A 98 -12.92 -4.01 -3.25
CA LEU A 98 -13.35 -3.10 -2.18
C LEU A 98 -14.66 -3.52 -1.52
N GLU A 99 -15.58 -4.15 -2.26
CA GLU A 99 -16.80 -4.72 -1.66
C GLU A 99 -16.46 -5.80 -0.61
N MET A 100 -15.47 -6.65 -0.89
CA MET A 100 -15.09 -7.73 0.01
C MET A 100 -14.12 -7.30 1.10
N TYR A 101 -13.50 -6.13 0.98
CA TYR A 101 -12.63 -5.53 1.98
C TYR A 101 -13.19 -4.17 2.45
N PRO A 102 -14.36 -4.14 3.13
CA PRO A 102 -14.99 -2.89 3.57
C PRO A 102 -14.06 -1.95 4.36
N PRO A 103 -13.12 -2.44 5.21
CA PRO A 103 -12.21 -1.55 5.90
C PRO A 103 -11.30 -0.74 4.98
N ILE A 104 -10.89 -1.31 3.85
CA ILE A 104 -10.00 -0.64 2.89
C ILE A 104 -10.77 0.40 2.06
N ALA A 105 -12.08 0.21 1.88
CA ALA A 105 -12.96 1.14 1.20
C ALA A 105 -13.46 2.29 2.09
N GLY A 106 -13.12 2.28 3.38
CA GLY A 106 -13.64 3.18 4.40
C GLY A 106 -12.81 4.44 4.64
N THR A 107 -13.00 5.03 5.81
CA THR A 107 -12.32 6.23 6.32
C THR A 107 -11.78 6.00 7.74
N ILE A 108 -10.75 6.76 8.13
CA ILE A 108 -10.23 6.75 9.50
C ILE A 108 -10.58 8.08 10.16
N HIS A 109 -11.27 7.99 11.30
CA HIS A 109 -11.70 9.14 12.10
C HIS A 109 -11.01 9.13 13.46
N ALA A 110 -10.54 10.30 13.89
CA ALA A 110 -10.20 10.52 15.29
C ALA A 110 -11.47 10.78 16.11
N SER A 111 -11.53 10.25 17.32
CA SER A 111 -12.61 10.55 18.26
C SER A 111 -12.57 12.04 18.66
N PRO A 112 -13.73 12.72 18.74
CA PRO A 112 -13.79 14.10 19.23
C PRO A 112 -13.23 14.26 20.66
N ASP A 113 -13.39 13.24 21.49
CA ASP A 113 -13.06 13.28 22.93
C ASP A 113 -11.65 12.75 23.23
N ASP A 114 -11.05 12.00 22.30
CA ASP A 114 -9.74 11.38 22.45
C ASP A 114 -9.04 11.25 21.09
N ALA A 115 -8.12 12.16 20.81
CA ALA A 115 -7.36 12.15 19.56
C ALA A 115 -6.49 10.90 19.38
N SER A 116 -6.22 10.14 20.45
CA SER A 116 -5.52 8.85 20.38
C SER A 116 -6.45 7.67 20.05
N ALA A 117 -7.76 7.87 20.18
CA ALA A 117 -8.77 6.89 19.78
C ALA A 117 -9.14 7.10 18.31
N LEU A 118 -8.52 6.31 17.44
CA LEU A 118 -8.87 6.24 16.02
C LEU A 118 -9.88 5.12 15.77
N THR A 119 -10.82 5.39 14.86
CA THR A 119 -11.85 4.44 14.43
C THR A 119 -11.87 4.38 12.91
N LEU A 120 -11.80 3.16 12.37
CA LEU A 120 -12.04 2.89 10.97
C LEU A 120 -13.55 2.74 10.75
N VAL A 121 -14.12 3.61 9.92
CA VAL A 121 -15.53 3.58 9.55
C VAL A 121 -15.65 3.01 8.14
N CYS A 122 -16.40 1.92 7.98
CA CYS A 122 -16.62 1.25 6.69
C CYS A 122 -17.75 1.93 5.90
N ASP A 123 -17.63 3.23 5.63
CA ASP A 123 -18.65 4.07 4.95
C ASP A 123 -18.58 4.01 3.42
N GLY A 124 -17.61 3.30 2.86
CA GLY A 124 -17.48 3.02 1.43
C GLY A 124 -17.22 4.22 0.51
N PRO A 125 -16.48 5.28 0.87
CA PRO A 125 -16.05 6.31 -0.09
C PRO A 125 -15.25 5.70 -1.24
N GLY A 126 -14.52 4.60 -1.01
CA GLY A 126 -13.78 3.86 -2.01
C GLY A 126 -12.30 4.22 -2.05
N ALA A 127 -11.66 3.92 -3.18
CA ALA A 127 -10.21 4.11 -3.38
C ALA A 127 -9.91 5.08 -4.53
N ALA A 128 -8.88 5.90 -4.38
CA ALA A 128 -8.42 6.76 -5.47
C ALA A 128 -7.67 5.94 -6.53
N PHE A 129 -8.02 6.13 -7.80
CA PHE A 129 -7.40 5.50 -8.95
C PHE A 129 -6.90 6.57 -9.91
N ILE A 130 -5.58 6.64 -10.06
CA ILE A 130 -4.90 7.66 -10.83
C ILE A 130 -4.26 7.01 -12.06
N THR A 131 -4.45 7.58 -13.24
CA THR A 131 -3.71 7.22 -14.46
C THR A 131 -2.91 8.40 -14.95
N LYS A 132 -1.75 8.13 -15.53
CA LYS A 132 -0.88 9.15 -16.10
C LYS A 132 -0.10 8.60 -17.30
N LEU A 133 -0.02 9.40 -18.35
CA LEU A 133 0.87 9.14 -19.48
C LEU A 133 2.14 9.96 -19.32
N GLU A 134 3.28 9.30 -19.47
CA GLU A 134 4.61 9.87 -19.35
C GLU A 134 5.31 9.82 -20.71
N ASP A 135 5.61 10.98 -21.29
CA ASP A 135 6.28 11.08 -22.59
C ASP A 135 7.76 10.63 -22.54
N ARG A 136 8.30 10.44 -21.34
CA ARG A 136 9.69 9.98 -21.13
C ARG A 136 9.81 8.46 -21.04
N VAL A 137 11.03 7.97 -21.25
CA VAL A 137 11.41 6.58 -21.00
C VAL A 137 11.52 6.36 -19.49
N TYR A 138 11.12 5.17 -19.03
CA TYR A 138 11.31 4.79 -17.63
C TYR A 138 12.80 4.54 -17.37
N VAL A 139 13.36 5.24 -16.38
CA VAL A 139 14.73 5.06 -15.90
C VAL A 139 14.68 4.97 -14.39
N GLU A 140 15.11 3.84 -13.85
CA GLU A 140 15.22 3.65 -12.42
C GLU A 140 16.40 4.44 -11.86
N ASN A 141 16.15 5.15 -10.77
CA ASN A 141 17.11 5.92 -9.99
C ASN A 141 16.60 6.07 -8.54
N GLU A 142 17.46 6.55 -7.65
CA GLU A 142 17.17 6.68 -6.21
C GLU A 142 15.93 7.52 -5.88
N ASN A 143 15.54 8.46 -6.75
CA ASN A 143 14.39 9.35 -6.55
C ASN A 143 13.14 8.90 -7.31
N THR A 144 13.15 7.70 -7.89
CA THR A 144 12.08 7.24 -8.79
C THR A 144 10.78 7.03 -8.04
N LEU A 145 10.79 6.46 -6.83
CA LEU A 145 9.56 6.19 -6.07
C LEU A 145 8.83 7.47 -5.62
N PRO A 146 9.50 8.47 -5.01
CA PRO A 146 8.87 9.74 -4.69
C PRO A 146 8.24 10.44 -5.91
N GLN A 147 8.96 10.45 -7.04
CA GLN A 147 8.49 11.08 -8.28
C GLN A 147 7.29 10.36 -8.90
N LEU A 148 7.30 9.02 -8.84
CA LEU A 148 6.24 8.19 -9.40
C LEU A 148 4.96 8.27 -8.60
N ALA A 149 5.01 8.16 -7.28
CA ALA A 149 3.78 8.26 -6.48
C ALA A 149 3.23 9.70 -6.52
N GLY A 150 4.10 10.71 -6.51
CA GLY A 150 3.69 12.11 -6.35
C GLY A 150 3.50 12.48 -4.89
N ALA A 151 3.53 13.77 -4.59
CA ALA A 151 3.55 14.28 -3.21
C ALA A 151 2.32 13.84 -2.39
N ASP A 152 1.15 13.78 -3.02
CA ASP A 152 -0.11 13.53 -2.32
C ASP A 152 -0.28 12.07 -1.87
N ILE A 153 0.32 11.10 -2.57
CA ILE A 153 0.23 9.66 -2.20
C ILE A 153 0.99 9.36 -0.90
N PHE A 154 2.02 10.16 -0.59
CA PHE A 154 2.82 10.05 0.63
C PHE A 154 2.34 10.97 1.76
N ALA A 155 1.26 11.73 1.55
CA ALA A 155 0.76 12.62 2.58
C ALA A 155 0.18 11.83 3.76
N MET A 156 0.57 12.20 4.98
CA MET A 156 0.02 11.67 6.23
C MET A 156 -1.33 12.34 6.55
N ASP A 157 -2.28 12.28 5.62
CA ASP A 157 -3.60 12.89 5.78
C ASP A 157 -4.69 11.82 5.84
N LEU A 158 -5.31 11.67 7.00
CA LEU A 158 -6.43 10.75 7.25
C LEU A 158 -7.69 11.10 6.42
N LYS A 159 -7.73 12.27 5.78
CA LYS A 159 -8.79 12.66 4.84
C LYS A 159 -8.63 12.02 3.46
N LEU A 160 -7.44 11.50 3.15
CA LEU A 160 -7.22 10.78 1.90
C LEU A 160 -7.85 9.39 1.97
N PRO A 161 -8.26 8.82 0.82
CA PRO A 161 -8.71 7.43 0.77
C PRO A 161 -7.68 6.49 1.39
N ILE A 162 -8.14 5.52 2.18
CA ILE A 162 -7.27 4.53 2.84
C ILE A 162 -6.39 3.81 1.81
N PHE A 163 -6.92 3.55 0.61
CA PHE A 163 -6.18 2.97 -0.50
C PHE A 163 -6.17 3.90 -1.71
N THR A 164 -4.99 4.09 -2.27
CA THR A 164 -4.76 4.80 -3.52
C THR A 164 -3.90 3.96 -4.44
N VAL A 165 -4.20 3.97 -5.73
CA VAL A 165 -3.36 3.36 -6.75
C VAL A 165 -3.12 4.32 -7.90
N LYS A 166 -1.87 4.39 -8.36
CA LYS A 166 -1.45 5.20 -9.48
C LYS A 166 -0.76 4.34 -10.53
N LEU A 167 -1.25 4.42 -11.76
CA LEU A 167 -0.64 3.80 -12.93
C LEU A 167 0.00 4.88 -13.80
N SER A 168 1.26 4.70 -14.15
CA SER A 168 1.97 5.58 -15.07
C SER A 168 2.54 4.79 -16.23
N LEU A 169 2.11 5.10 -17.45
CA LEU A 169 2.61 4.50 -18.68
C LEU A 169 3.71 5.38 -19.28
N PHE A 170 4.90 4.83 -19.41
CA PHE A 170 6.05 5.49 -20.01
C PHE A 170 6.11 5.24 -21.52
N SER A 171 6.71 6.16 -22.27
CA SER A 171 6.80 6.10 -23.74
C SER A 171 7.56 4.88 -24.30
N CYS A 172 8.32 4.20 -23.43
CA CYS A 172 8.98 2.92 -23.74
C CYS A 172 8.09 1.68 -23.57
N GLY A 173 6.82 1.83 -23.15
CA GLY A 173 5.89 0.72 -22.84
C GLY A 173 6.07 0.11 -21.44
N THR A 174 6.89 0.70 -20.59
CA THR A 174 6.93 0.33 -19.17
C THR A 174 5.76 0.98 -18.45
N MET A 175 5.00 0.19 -17.71
CA MET A 175 3.92 0.65 -16.85
C MET A 175 4.38 0.49 -15.40
N VAL A 176 4.30 1.55 -14.61
CA VAL A 176 4.57 1.49 -13.18
C VAL A 176 3.27 1.69 -12.42
N MET A 177 2.94 0.74 -11.55
CA MET A 177 1.82 0.80 -10.64
C MET A 177 2.34 1.07 -9.23
N VAL A 178 2.00 2.20 -8.65
CA VAL A 178 2.27 2.48 -7.24
C VAL A 178 0.97 2.35 -6.47
N THR A 179 0.92 1.37 -5.59
CA THR A 179 -0.18 1.23 -4.62
C THR A 179 0.24 1.90 -3.33
N SER A 180 -0.73 2.39 -2.57
CA SER A 180 -0.50 3.07 -1.29
C SER A 180 -1.65 2.77 -0.35
N MET A 181 -1.34 2.30 0.86
CA MET A 181 -2.33 1.94 1.86
C MET A 181 -1.98 2.54 3.21
N HIS A 182 -2.94 3.17 3.89
CA HIS A 182 -2.73 3.70 5.23
C HIS A 182 -2.40 2.59 6.23
N HIS A 183 -1.26 2.67 6.91
CA HIS A 183 -0.71 1.57 7.72
C HIS A 183 -1.63 1.19 8.91
N HIS A 184 -2.44 2.12 9.39
CA HIS A 184 -3.43 1.82 10.45
C HIS A 184 -4.57 0.90 9.99
N ALA A 185 -4.81 0.76 8.68
CA ALA A 185 -5.85 -0.13 8.17
C ALA A 185 -5.36 -1.58 8.03
N ALA A 186 -4.06 -1.78 7.79
CA ALA A 186 -3.48 -3.07 7.45
C ALA A 186 -2.00 -3.15 7.80
N ASP A 187 -1.57 -4.34 8.25
CA ASP A 187 -0.15 -4.72 8.23
C ASP A 187 0.26 -5.20 6.83
N LEU A 188 1.54 -5.56 6.66
CA LEU A 188 2.06 -6.01 5.37
C LEU A 188 1.34 -7.26 4.85
N THR A 189 0.98 -8.20 5.74
CA THR A 189 0.27 -9.43 5.37
C THR A 189 -1.10 -9.10 4.79
N SER A 190 -1.90 -8.33 5.53
CA SER A 190 -3.26 -7.93 5.12
C SER A 190 -3.25 -7.07 3.86
N TYR A 191 -2.23 -6.23 3.69
CA TYR A 191 -2.03 -5.47 2.46
C TYR A 191 -1.76 -6.41 1.28
N MET A 192 -0.83 -7.37 1.41
CA MET A 192 -0.54 -8.31 0.33
C MET A 192 -1.73 -9.22 0.01
N ASP A 193 -2.54 -9.60 1.00
CA ASP A 193 -3.79 -10.34 0.79
C ASP A 193 -4.79 -9.54 -0.07
N PHE A 194 -4.97 -8.25 0.23
CA PHE A 194 -5.80 -7.35 -0.58
C PHE A 194 -5.27 -7.23 -2.02
N ILE A 195 -3.96 -7.01 -2.21
CA ILE A 195 -3.34 -6.94 -3.54
C ILE A 195 -3.47 -8.26 -4.29
N GLY A 196 -3.31 -9.39 -3.61
CA GLY A 196 -3.49 -10.72 -4.18
C GLY A 196 -4.92 -10.95 -4.66
N ALA A 197 -5.92 -10.60 -3.83
CA ALA A 197 -7.33 -10.69 -4.20
C ALA A 197 -7.66 -9.81 -5.41
N TRP A 198 -7.17 -8.56 -5.42
CA TRP A 198 -7.35 -7.64 -6.53
C TRP A 198 -6.71 -8.16 -7.83
N ALA A 199 -5.51 -8.71 -7.74
CA ALA A 199 -4.81 -9.27 -8.88
C ALA A 199 -5.54 -10.49 -9.48
N ARG A 200 -6.11 -11.37 -8.65
CA ARG A 200 -6.92 -12.51 -9.10
C ARG A 200 -8.16 -12.06 -9.87
N LEU A 201 -8.95 -11.15 -9.28
CA LEU A 201 -10.13 -10.59 -9.95
C LEU A 201 -9.77 -9.87 -11.26
N SER A 202 -8.62 -9.19 -11.30
CA SER A 202 -8.14 -8.50 -12.51
C SER A 202 -7.83 -9.47 -13.67
N ARG A 203 -7.51 -10.73 -13.36
CA ARG A 203 -7.35 -11.81 -14.35
C ARG A 203 -8.67 -12.52 -14.70
N GLY A 204 -9.79 -12.09 -14.12
CA GLY A 204 -11.09 -12.75 -14.27
C GLY A 204 -11.22 -14.04 -13.46
N GLU A 205 -10.34 -14.27 -12.49
CA GLU A 205 -10.43 -15.42 -11.59
C GLU A 205 -11.47 -15.14 -10.49
N GLY A 206 -12.18 -16.19 -10.06
CA GLY A 206 -13.00 -16.13 -8.85
C GLY A 206 -12.14 -16.04 -7.59
N LEU A 207 -12.72 -15.50 -6.52
CA LEU A 207 -12.17 -15.55 -5.18
C LEU A 207 -12.89 -16.62 -4.37
N ASP A 208 -12.13 -17.28 -3.50
CA ASP A 208 -12.70 -18.17 -2.50
C ASP A 208 -13.27 -17.32 -1.38
N MET A 209 -14.59 -17.34 -1.20
CA MET A 209 -15.28 -16.51 -0.21
C MET A 209 -14.97 -16.96 1.22
N GLU A 210 -14.56 -18.22 1.42
CA GLU A 210 -14.15 -18.75 2.72
C GLU A 210 -12.74 -18.26 3.12
N ALA A 211 -11.95 -17.80 2.15
CA ALA A 211 -10.63 -17.24 2.40
C ALA A 211 -10.67 -15.76 2.83
N ILE A 212 -11.83 -15.11 2.76
CA ILE A 212 -12.01 -13.71 3.14
C ILE A 212 -12.48 -13.64 4.60
N PRO A 213 -11.89 -12.79 5.46
CA PRO A 213 -12.33 -12.68 6.84
C PRO A 213 -13.82 -12.36 6.96
N HIS A 214 -14.58 -13.26 7.59
CA HIS A 214 -16.00 -13.04 7.89
C HIS A 214 -16.21 -12.04 9.04
N SER A 215 -15.15 -11.76 9.81
CA SER A 215 -15.15 -10.78 10.88
C SER A 215 -13.99 -9.82 10.71
N TRP A 216 -14.28 -8.54 10.88
CA TRP A 216 -13.30 -7.46 10.89
C TRP A 216 -13.03 -6.94 12.30
N SER A 217 -13.57 -7.60 13.33
CA SER A 217 -13.33 -7.19 14.71
C SER A 217 -11.84 -7.26 15.06
N ARG A 218 -11.36 -6.30 15.85
CA ARG A 218 -10.00 -6.25 16.40
C ARG A 218 -9.94 -6.78 17.83
N ASP A 219 -10.91 -7.62 18.19
CA ASP A 219 -10.94 -8.32 19.48
C ASP A 219 -9.81 -9.36 19.51
N ILE A 220 -8.62 -8.93 19.93
CA ILE A 220 -7.52 -9.86 20.16
C ILE A 220 -7.83 -10.61 21.46
N ASN A 221 -8.52 -11.74 21.34
CA ASN A 221 -8.55 -12.71 22.41
C ASN A 221 -7.19 -13.43 22.44
N LEU A 222 -6.20 -12.82 23.09
CA LEU A 222 -4.88 -13.38 23.36
C LEU A 222 -4.91 -14.62 24.27
N SER A 223 -6.07 -15.27 24.47
CA SER A 223 -6.16 -16.64 24.99
C SER A 223 -5.57 -17.61 23.98
N LEU A 224 -4.27 -17.45 23.74
CA LEU A 224 -3.38 -18.44 23.18
C LEU A 224 -3.46 -19.64 24.12
N SER A 225 -4.38 -20.55 23.85
CA SER A 225 -4.19 -21.98 24.18
C SER A 225 -3.06 -22.51 23.28
N VAL A 226 -1.89 -21.88 23.37
CA VAL A 226 -0.68 -22.44 22.81
C VAL A 226 -0.27 -23.51 23.79
N THR A 227 -0.63 -24.74 23.44
CA THR A 227 0.16 -25.87 23.92
C THR A 227 1.52 -25.69 23.26
N MET A 228 2.46 -25.04 23.96
CA MET A 228 3.83 -24.93 23.47
C MET A 228 4.32 -26.37 23.28
N PRO A 229 4.62 -26.83 22.06
CA PRO A 229 5.31 -28.09 21.91
C PRO A 229 6.63 -27.95 22.66
N SER A 230 6.96 -28.91 23.52
CA SER A 230 8.17 -28.88 24.35
C SER A 230 9.48 -28.84 23.54
N SER A 231 9.40 -28.99 22.22
CA SER A 231 10.51 -28.80 21.30
C SER A 231 10.01 -28.39 19.90
N MET A 232 10.36 -27.19 19.44
CA MET A 232 10.39 -26.86 18.01
C MET A 232 11.81 -27.16 17.50
N PRO A 233 12.02 -27.99 16.45
CA PRO A 233 13.35 -28.20 15.89
C PRO A 233 13.89 -26.88 15.33
N GLY A 234 15.03 -26.41 15.85
CA GLY A 234 15.77 -25.27 15.29
C GLY A 234 15.76 -23.96 16.08
N ILE A 235 15.03 -23.88 17.21
CA ILE A 235 15.18 -22.76 18.16
C ILE A 235 15.98 -23.25 19.36
N MET A 236 17.24 -22.82 19.49
CA MET A 236 17.98 -22.98 20.74
C MET A 236 17.45 -21.96 21.75
N ILE A 237 16.65 -22.43 22.71
CA ILE A 237 16.40 -21.67 23.93
C ILE A 237 17.68 -21.72 24.75
N LEU A 238 18.35 -20.57 24.91
CA LEU A 238 19.48 -20.47 25.83
C LEU A 238 19.00 -20.85 27.24
N PRO A 239 19.66 -21.80 27.91
CA PRO A 239 19.28 -22.14 29.28
C PRO A 239 19.43 -20.89 30.16
N PRO A 240 18.56 -20.70 31.17
CA PRO A 240 18.68 -19.58 32.09
C PRO A 240 20.07 -19.60 32.73
N PRO A 241 20.68 -18.43 33.00
CA PRO A 241 22.00 -18.36 33.61
C PRO A 241 21.98 -19.13 34.92
N SER A 242 22.89 -20.11 35.03
CA SER A 242 22.99 -20.95 36.23
C SER A 242 23.27 -20.05 37.44
N ALA A 243 22.50 -20.23 38.51
CA ALA A 243 22.61 -19.48 39.77
C ALA A 243 23.94 -19.71 40.54
N THR A 244 24.92 -20.33 39.91
CA THR A 244 26.25 -20.65 40.44
C THR A 244 27.38 -19.81 39.85
N ALA A 245 27.08 -18.79 39.03
CA ALA A 245 28.11 -17.84 38.61
C ALA A 245 28.62 -17.06 39.83
N THR A 246 29.86 -17.34 40.23
CA THR A 246 30.56 -16.61 41.29
C THR A 246 30.65 -15.12 40.93
N PRO A 247 30.44 -14.19 41.89
CA PRO A 247 30.54 -12.76 41.62
C PRO A 247 31.92 -12.42 41.07
N ILE A 248 31.97 -11.78 39.91
CA ILE A 248 33.21 -11.19 39.38
C ILE A 248 33.59 -10.04 40.34
N PRO A 249 34.80 -10.05 40.93
CA PRO A 249 35.22 -8.95 41.80
C PRO A 249 35.32 -7.66 40.98
N PRO A 250 34.90 -6.51 41.54
CA PRO A 250 35.01 -5.24 40.84
C PRO A 250 36.49 -4.90 40.57
N PRO A 251 36.79 -4.25 39.43
CA PRO A 251 38.17 -3.90 39.08
C PRO A 251 38.77 -2.95 40.12
N LEU A 252 39.99 -3.25 40.56
CA LEU A 252 40.82 -2.37 41.36
C LEU A 252 41.22 -1.17 40.50
N TYR A 253 40.69 0.01 40.81
CA TYR A 253 41.21 1.26 40.28
C TYR A 253 42.48 1.63 41.06
N GLU A 254 43.65 1.41 40.47
CA GLU A 254 44.88 2.06 40.93
C GLU A 254 44.80 3.55 40.56
N TYR A 255 44.64 4.40 41.57
CA TYR A 255 44.90 5.83 41.44
C TYR A 255 46.42 6.03 41.37
N ALA A 256 46.93 6.36 40.18
CA ALA A 256 48.27 6.90 40.04
C ALA A 256 48.28 8.33 40.58
N THR A 257 48.76 8.49 41.82
CA THR A 257 49.27 9.77 42.33
C THR A 257 50.76 9.85 42.03
N GLY A 258 51.19 10.88 41.28
CA GLY A 258 52.60 11.24 41.11
C GLY A 258 52.95 11.57 39.67
#